data_AF-A0A212L786-F1
#
_entry.id   AF-A0A212L786-F1
#
_cell.length_a   1.000
_cell.length_b   1.000
_cell.length_c   1.000
_cell.angle_alpha   90.00
_cell.angle_beta   90.00
_cell.angle_gamma   90.00
#
_symmetry.space_group_name_H-M   'P 1'
#
loop_
_entity.id
_entity.type
_entity.pdbx_description
1 polymer ?
#
loop_
_entity_poly.entity_id
_entity_poly.type
_entity_poly.pdbx_seq_one_letter_code
_entity_poly.pdbx_strand_id
1 'polypeptide(L)'
;MGLRKLFSAWNAVLLLALITLVLLVGYPMYAIFQASLLDPDTGVFTWNNYASVFSTPFYRRCLVNSLFMSGLSTVFSVLIGVPFAFFTTRYRLPGATTLRTLATLPLILPTFIGAEAWLLLLGRNGIVTRQLAELGLHIPSIYGWQGVVLVFTLQFFPFVFLMVSAAINSVDRSLEEAARNLGASPWRVFRTVTLPVVTPAIASGALIVFCMSIENFGVPTIIGNDYKVLAEQAYSEFVSEMGGNPSMAGTLSTVLVVVTLVLTVLQKVWVERKNYAMSALRPPEVKTLSPLGKKLAWAFCAGIVFISLAPFAVVMVAAVTKTNGPVMYYGQFTLDNLLIALQVAPRPILNSFFLSTTATVIGMVFGLAVSYLVVRKGGVAGYVLDLAMMLPLVIAGSVLGIALAASYNKGPVVLTGTWMIIVLAYFIRKTPFSVKTTSALLHQIEVSVEEASISLGVPPFATFLKVVVPSMLPGVVAGAIIMWVTTLAELSSTIVLYYGPWSTMTVQVFQYIGSGDFGPASAYGAILIVSVLVPLFLLSKFLGRDLTTAL
;
A
#
# COMPACT_ATOMS: atom_id res chain seq x y z
N MET A 1 38.46 -16.49 20.04
CA MET A 1 37.59 -15.85 19.02
C MET A 1 37.83 -14.34 19.10
N GLY A 2 38.74 -13.81 18.26
CA GLY A 2 39.41 -12.53 18.51
C GLY A 2 38.54 -11.29 18.33
N LEU A 3 38.72 -10.29 19.21
CA LEU A 3 38.01 -8.99 19.22
C LEU A 3 38.03 -8.25 17.85
N ARG A 4 39.01 -8.52 16.98
CA ARG A 4 39.04 -7.96 15.61
C ARG A 4 37.89 -8.42 14.71
N LYS A 5 37.29 -9.60 14.96
CA LYS A 5 36.08 -10.04 14.24
C LYS A 5 34.82 -9.31 14.69
N LEU A 6 34.81 -8.71 15.89
CA LEU A 6 33.68 -7.94 16.42
C LEU A 6 33.61 -6.54 15.78
N PHE A 7 34.75 -5.94 15.42
CA PHE A 7 34.83 -4.61 14.79
C PHE A 7 34.98 -4.63 13.25
N SER A 8 34.30 -5.55 12.55
CA SER A 8 34.15 -5.40 11.10
C SER A 8 33.18 -4.25 10.81
N ALA A 9 33.44 -3.44 9.76
CA ALA A 9 32.54 -2.34 9.36
C ALA A 9 31.08 -2.80 9.24
N TRP A 10 30.86 -4.04 8.76
CA TRP A 10 29.54 -4.64 8.66
C TRP A 10 28.85 -4.94 10.00
N ASN A 11 29.60 -5.21 11.07
CA ASN A 11 29.00 -5.37 12.40
C ASN A 11 28.56 -4.03 12.97
N ALA A 12 29.28 -2.94 12.67
CA ALA A 12 28.85 -1.59 13.02
C ALA A 12 27.56 -1.21 12.26
N VAL A 13 27.49 -1.52 10.95
CA VAL A 13 26.27 -1.34 10.14
C VAL A 13 25.10 -2.17 10.70
N LEU A 14 25.34 -3.43 11.07
CA LEU A 14 24.33 -4.30 11.69
C LEU A 14 23.83 -3.72 13.01
N LEU A 15 24.73 -3.30 13.89
CA LEU A 15 24.39 -2.73 15.19
C LEU A 15 23.63 -1.41 15.01
N LEU A 16 24.05 -0.54 14.09
CA LEU A 16 23.33 0.68 13.73
C LEU A 16 21.93 0.36 13.19
N ALA A 17 21.78 -0.63 12.30
CA ALA A 17 20.49 -1.02 11.76
C ALA A 17 19.54 -1.55 12.84
N LEU A 18 20.04 -2.37 13.76
CA LEU A 18 19.26 -2.88 14.89
C LEU A 18 18.86 -1.75 15.85
N ILE A 19 19.78 -0.84 16.20
CA ILE A 19 19.48 0.33 17.04
C ILE A 19 18.41 1.20 16.37
N THR A 20 18.56 1.50 15.08
CA THR A 20 17.57 2.26 14.31
C THR A 20 16.21 1.58 14.34
N LEU A 21 16.12 0.27 14.13
CA LEU A 21 14.84 -0.46 14.23
C LEU A 21 14.24 -0.42 15.63
N VAL A 22 15.05 -0.62 16.68
CA VAL A 22 14.56 -0.61 18.06
C VAL A 22 14.07 0.79 18.44
N LEU A 23 14.82 1.85 18.13
CA LEU A 23 14.43 3.22 18.47
C LEU A 23 13.25 3.73 17.65
N LEU A 24 13.15 3.33 16.38
CA LEU A 24 12.17 3.90 15.46
C LEU A 24 10.89 3.07 15.33
N VAL A 25 10.95 1.77 15.62
CA VAL A 25 9.79 0.87 15.56
C VAL A 25 9.49 0.29 16.93
N GLY A 26 10.49 -0.29 17.59
CA GLY A 26 10.31 -0.95 18.89
C GLY A 26 9.81 -0.01 19.98
N TYR A 27 10.47 1.15 20.15
CA TYR A 27 10.12 2.13 21.16
C TYR A 27 8.73 2.75 20.94
N PRO A 28 8.34 3.19 19.72
CA PRO A 28 6.99 3.69 19.48
C PRO A 28 5.89 2.65 19.68
N MET A 29 6.12 1.40 19.26
CA MET A 29 5.17 0.31 19.50
C MET A 29 5.03 -0.01 20.98
N TYR A 30 6.15 -0.01 21.71
CA TYR A 30 6.13 -0.15 23.17
C TYR A 30 5.37 1.01 23.84
N ALA A 31 5.59 2.26 23.41
CA ALA A 31 4.92 3.43 23.96
C ALA A 31 3.40 3.39 23.76
N ILE A 32 2.91 2.97 22.58
CA ILE A 32 1.47 2.76 22.35
C ILE A 32 0.93 1.65 23.24
N PHE A 33 1.63 0.52 23.30
CA PHE A 33 1.21 -0.63 24.09
C PHE A 33 1.22 -0.32 25.60
N GLN A 34 2.14 0.54 26.04
CA GLN A 34 2.15 1.04 27.40
C GLN A 34 0.99 2.00 27.63
N ALA A 35 0.78 2.97 26.73
CA ALA A 35 -0.31 3.93 26.82
C ALA A 35 -1.68 3.25 26.84
N SER A 36 -1.87 2.15 26.11
CA SER A 36 -3.12 1.40 26.09
C SER A 36 -3.48 0.74 27.42
N LEU A 37 -2.49 0.52 28.27
CA LEU A 37 -2.63 -0.08 29.60
C LEU A 37 -2.65 0.96 30.72
N LEU A 38 -2.45 2.25 30.43
CA LEU A 38 -2.43 3.28 31.45
C LEU A 38 -3.75 4.02 31.49
N ASP A 39 -4.28 4.20 32.70
CA ASP A 39 -5.39 5.10 32.95
C ASP A 39 -4.92 6.57 32.79
N PRO A 40 -5.61 7.40 31.97
CA PRO A 40 -5.17 8.78 31.71
C PRO A 40 -5.09 9.66 32.95
N ASP A 41 -5.99 9.45 33.92
CA ASP A 41 -6.16 10.34 35.07
C ASP A 41 -5.28 9.91 36.24
N THR A 42 -5.13 8.60 36.44
CA THR A 42 -4.41 8.05 37.60
C THR A 42 -3.01 7.55 37.26
N GLY A 43 -2.71 7.28 35.98
CA GLY A 43 -1.45 6.67 35.55
C GLY A 43 -1.27 5.23 36.01
N VAL A 44 -2.32 4.59 36.54
CA VAL A 44 -2.29 3.21 37.02
C VAL A 44 -2.51 2.24 35.85
N PHE A 45 -1.87 1.07 35.92
CA PHE A 45 -2.12 0.00 34.96
C PHE A 45 -3.55 -0.52 35.06
N THR A 46 -4.28 -0.52 33.94
CA THR A 46 -5.67 -0.93 33.84
C THR A 46 -5.95 -1.68 32.54
N TRP A 47 -6.86 -2.65 32.61
CA TRP A 47 -7.42 -3.35 31.45
C TRP A 47 -8.78 -2.80 31.02
N ASN A 48 -9.25 -1.73 31.68
CA ASN A 48 -10.60 -1.18 31.47
C ASN A 48 -10.83 -0.77 30.02
N ASN A 49 -9.84 -0.15 29.36
CA ASN A 49 -9.99 0.24 27.95
C ASN A 49 -10.21 -0.98 27.04
N TYR A 50 -9.48 -2.08 27.27
CA TYR A 50 -9.69 -3.32 26.53
C TYR A 50 -11.07 -3.91 26.80
N ALA A 51 -11.53 -3.91 28.05
CA ALA A 51 -12.89 -4.33 28.38
C ALA A 51 -13.95 -3.45 27.70
N SER A 52 -13.72 -2.13 27.62
CA SER A 52 -14.58 -1.17 26.93
C SER A 52 -14.66 -1.42 25.42
N VAL A 53 -13.58 -1.84 24.76
CA VAL A 53 -13.61 -2.19 23.33
C VAL A 53 -14.65 -3.28 23.03
N PHE A 54 -14.79 -4.27 23.92
CA PHE A 54 -15.75 -5.37 23.75
C PHE A 54 -17.11 -5.10 24.38
N SER A 55 -17.17 -4.39 25.51
CA SER A 55 -18.41 -4.13 26.25
C SER A 55 -19.20 -2.95 25.68
N THR A 56 -18.53 -1.85 25.31
CA THR A 56 -19.17 -0.65 24.76
C THR A 56 -19.69 -0.93 23.34
N PRO A 57 -21.00 -0.76 23.06
CA PRO A 57 -21.58 -1.06 21.75
C PRO A 57 -20.92 -0.30 20.59
N PHE A 58 -20.48 0.93 20.82
CA PHE A 58 -19.85 1.77 19.82
C PHE A 58 -18.49 1.21 19.36
N TYR A 59 -17.56 0.94 20.28
CA TYR A 59 -16.24 0.37 19.93
C TYR A 59 -16.36 -1.04 19.35
N ARG A 60 -17.26 -1.86 19.90
CA ARG A 60 -17.55 -3.19 19.33
C ARG A 60 -18.06 -3.09 17.90
N ARG A 61 -18.93 -2.11 17.61
CA ARG A 61 -19.41 -1.85 16.24
C ARG A 61 -18.26 -1.41 15.33
N CYS A 62 -17.32 -0.56 15.78
CA CYS A 62 -16.15 -0.19 15.00
C CYS A 62 -15.27 -1.40 14.65
N LEU A 63 -15.04 -2.31 15.59
CA LEU A 63 -14.31 -3.57 15.36
C LEU A 63 -15.03 -4.46 14.32
N VAL A 64 -16.32 -4.71 14.52
CA VAL A 64 -17.12 -5.52 13.59
C VAL A 64 -17.16 -4.89 12.21
N ASN A 65 -17.35 -3.57 12.12
CA ASN A 65 -17.34 -2.84 10.86
C ASN A 65 -16.02 -3.00 10.12
N SER A 66 -14.89 -2.85 10.82
CA SER A 66 -13.55 -3.00 10.25
C SER A 66 -13.35 -4.39 9.65
N LEU A 67 -13.72 -5.44 10.39
CA LEU A 67 -13.61 -6.85 9.95
C LEU A 67 -14.58 -7.17 8.81
N PHE A 68 -15.82 -6.70 8.89
CA PHE A 68 -16.85 -6.94 7.89
C PHE A 68 -16.49 -6.30 6.54
N MET A 69 -16.13 -5.02 6.57
CA MET A 69 -15.76 -4.25 5.38
C MET A 69 -14.47 -4.80 4.73
N SER A 70 -13.43 -5.06 5.52
CA SER A 70 -12.16 -5.62 4.99
C SER A 70 -12.36 -7.04 4.44
N GLY A 71 -13.15 -7.87 5.13
CA GLY A 71 -13.53 -9.21 4.66
C GLY A 71 -14.28 -9.17 3.33
N LEU A 72 -15.35 -8.37 3.22
CA LEU A 72 -16.12 -8.25 1.98
C LEU A 72 -15.27 -7.69 0.82
N SER A 73 -14.50 -6.64 1.06
CA SER A 73 -13.61 -6.05 0.06
C SER A 73 -12.60 -7.07 -0.46
N THR A 74 -12.10 -7.94 0.43
CA THR A 74 -11.21 -9.04 0.07
C THR A 74 -11.91 -10.08 -0.80
N VAL A 75 -13.11 -10.52 -0.41
CA VAL A 75 -13.88 -11.48 -1.20
C VAL A 75 -14.17 -10.94 -2.61
N PHE A 76 -14.67 -9.72 -2.72
CA PHE A 76 -14.96 -9.13 -4.03
C PHE A 76 -13.70 -8.87 -4.86
N SER A 77 -12.61 -8.45 -4.23
CA SER A 77 -11.30 -8.31 -4.91
C SER A 77 -10.81 -9.64 -5.47
N VAL A 78 -11.03 -10.76 -4.76
CA VAL A 78 -10.71 -12.10 -5.26
C VAL A 78 -11.64 -12.50 -6.40
N LEU A 79 -12.94 -12.26 -6.26
CA LEU A 79 -13.94 -12.56 -7.29
C LEU A 79 -13.71 -11.80 -8.60
N ILE A 80 -13.07 -10.62 -8.55
CA ILE A 80 -12.71 -9.84 -9.75
C ILE A 80 -11.29 -10.18 -10.22
N GLY A 81 -10.32 -10.15 -9.31
CA GLY A 81 -8.90 -10.30 -9.62
C GLY A 81 -8.54 -11.69 -10.15
N VAL A 82 -9.17 -12.76 -9.65
CA VAL A 82 -8.90 -14.12 -10.13
C VAL A 82 -9.39 -14.30 -11.59
N PRO A 83 -10.67 -14.05 -11.94
CA PRO A 83 -11.09 -14.12 -13.34
C PRO A 83 -10.31 -13.18 -14.26
N PHE A 84 -10.02 -11.96 -13.81
CA PHE A 84 -9.24 -11.00 -14.59
C PHE A 84 -7.84 -11.56 -14.92
N ALA A 85 -7.16 -12.16 -13.94
CA ALA A 85 -5.87 -12.83 -14.15
C ALA A 85 -5.98 -13.98 -15.15
N PHE A 86 -6.96 -14.87 -14.99
CA PHE A 86 -7.16 -15.98 -15.92
C PHE A 86 -7.45 -15.51 -17.35
N PHE A 87 -8.33 -14.53 -17.53
CA PHE A 87 -8.69 -14.00 -18.84
C PHE A 87 -7.51 -13.34 -19.55
N THR A 88 -6.71 -12.56 -18.83
CA THR A 88 -5.61 -11.78 -19.43
C THR A 88 -4.30 -12.56 -19.58
N THR A 89 -4.11 -13.66 -18.85
CA THR A 89 -2.88 -14.49 -18.94
C THR A 89 -3.08 -15.78 -19.74
N ARG A 90 -4.21 -16.48 -19.58
CA ARG A 90 -4.43 -17.78 -20.24
C ARG A 90 -5.06 -17.69 -21.62
N TYR A 91 -5.67 -16.56 -21.98
CA TYR A 91 -6.43 -16.44 -23.22
C TYR A 91 -5.94 -15.31 -24.13
N ARG A 92 -6.05 -15.53 -25.44
CA ARG A 92 -5.72 -14.49 -26.45
C ARG A 92 -6.82 -13.42 -26.51
N LEU A 93 -6.67 -12.37 -25.70
CA LEU A 93 -7.53 -11.19 -25.71
C LEU A 93 -6.88 -10.03 -26.49
N PRO A 94 -7.67 -9.23 -27.23
CA PRO A 94 -7.16 -8.05 -27.91
C PRO A 94 -6.76 -7.01 -26.87
N GLY A 95 -5.57 -6.43 -27.00
CA GLY A 95 -5.06 -5.42 -26.06
C GLY A 95 -4.81 -5.95 -24.64
N ALA A 96 -4.58 -7.26 -24.45
CA ALA A 96 -4.38 -7.85 -23.12
C ALA A 96 -3.27 -7.17 -22.31
N THR A 97 -2.17 -6.78 -22.95
CA THR A 97 -1.09 -6.02 -22.29
C THR A 97 -1.58 -4.66 -21.79
N THR A 98 -2.28 -3.90 -22.62
CA THR A 98 -2.87 -2.61 -22.23
C THR A 98 -3.85 -2.77 -21.07
N LEU A 99 -4.73 -3.78 -21.12
CA LEU A 99 -5.68 -4.07 -20.05
C LEU A 99 -4.96 -4.40 -18.73
N ARG A 100 -3.91 -5.22 -18.77
CA ARG A 100 -3.10 -5.56 -17.60
C ARG A 100 -2.42 -4.31 -17.02
N THR A 101 -1.78 -3.50 -17.86
CA THR A 101 -1.13 -2.26 -17.44
C THR A 101 -2.12 -1.29 -16.81
N LEU A 102 -3.24 -1.02 -17.47
CA LEU A 102 -4.28 -0.12 -16.95
C LEU A 102 -4.90 -0.65 -15.66
N ALA A 103 -5.11 -1.97 -15.53
CA ALA A 103 -5.61 -2.57 -14.30
C ALA A 103 -4.66 -2.42 -13.10
N THR A 104 -3.37 -2.18 -13.31
CA THR A 104 -2.44 -1.90 -12.21
C THR A 104 -2.46 -0.45 -11.72
N LEU A 105 -2.95 0.49 -12.52
CA LEU A 105 -2.90 1.90 -12.16
C LEU A 105 -3.66 2.25 -10.86
N PRO A 106 -4.87 1.73 -10.57
CA PRO A 106 -5.60 2.04 -9.33
C PRO A 106 -4.78 1.70 -8.07
N LEU A 107 -3.92 0.68 -8.14
CA LEU A 107 -3.06 0.24 -7.05
C LEU A 107 -2.10 1.33 -6.56
N ILE A 108 -1.64 2.15 -7.50
CA ILE A 108 -0.58 3.13 -7.30
C ILE A 108 -1.19 4.48 -6.89
N LEU A 109 -2.40 4.74 -7.36
CA LEU A 109 -3.10 5.98 -7.05
C LEU A 109 -3.49 6.00 -5.56
N PRO A 110 -3.46 7.17 -4.90
CA PRO A 110 -3.83 7.25 -3.50
C PRO A 110 -5.31 6.89 -3.27
N THR A 111 -5.58 6.06 -2.25
CA THR A 111 -6.94 5.56 -1.97
C THR A 111 -7.93 6.64 -1.58
N PHE A 112 -7.49 7.69 -0.86
CA PHE A 112 -8.35 8.81 -0.47
C PHE A 112 -8.73 9.69 -1.67
N ILE A 113 -7.86 9.83 -2.68
CA ILE A 113 -8.22 10.46 -3.96
C ILE A 113 -9.24 9.58 -4.68
N GLY A 114 -9.07 8.26 -4.63
CA GLY A 114 -10.09 7.33 -5.11
C GLY A 114 -11.44 7.56 -4.43
N ALA A 115 -11.46 7.80 -3.12
CA ALA A 115 -12.69 8.11 -2.40
C ALA A 115 -13.33 9.44 -2.85
N GLU A 116 -12.55 10.51 -2.95
CA GLU A 116 -13.00 11.80 -3.51
C GLU A 116 -13.59 11.62 -4.91
N ALA A 117 -12.88 10.88 -5.76
CA ALA A 117 -13.26 10.60 -7.13
C ALA A 117 -14.63 9.89 -7.23
N TRP A 118 -14.89 8.95 -6.33
CA TRP A 118 -16.19 8.29 -6.21
C TRP A 118 -17.28 9.21 -5.70
N LEU A 119 -16.97 10.17 -4.80
CA LEU A 119 -17.92 11.20 -4.39
C LEU A 119 -18.28 12.16 -5.53
N LEU A 120 -17.31 12.56 -6.34
CA LEU A 120 -17.54 13.40 -7.52
C LEU A 120 -18.38 12.69 -8.59
N LEU A 121 -18.29 11.37 -8.68
CA LEU A 121 -19.10 10.57 -9.61
C LEU A 121 -20.49 10.25 -9.07
N LEU A 122 -20.56 9.64 -7.88
CA LEU A 122 -21.74 8.97 -7.32
C LEU A 122 -22.22 9.56 -5.99
N GLY A 123 -21.59 10.64 -5.51
CA GLY A 123 -22.05 11.37 -4.33
C GLY A 123 -23.41 12.03 -4.54
N ARG A 124 -23.90 12.72 -3.50
CA ARG A 124 -25.23 13.38 -3.54
C ARG A 124 -25.36 14.36 -4.72
N ASN A 125 -24.28 15.08 -5.03
CA ASN A 125 -24.17 16.00 -6.16
C ASN A 125 -23.20 15.49 -7.24
N GLY A 126 -23.01 14.17 -7.32
CA GLY A 126 -22.09 13.56 -8.28
C GLY A 126 -22.59 13.70 -9.74
N ILE A 127 -21.65 13.72 -10.69
CA ILE A 127 -21.95 13.89 -12.12
C ILE A 127 -22.95 12.84 -12.60
N VAL A 128 -22.70 11.57 -12.29
CA VAL A 128 -23.53 10.45 -12.76
C VAL A 128 -24.85 10.41 -11.97
N THR A 129 -24.80 10.67 -10.66
CA THR A 129 -26.02 10.75 -9.83
C THR A 129 -27.00 11.78 -10.38
N ARG A 130 -26.51 12.98 -10.73
CA ARG A 130 -27.35 14.06 -11.26
C ARG A 130 -27.91 13.72 -12.63
N GLN A 131 -27.08 13.23 -13.55
CA GLN A 131 -27.51 12.86 -14.91
C GLN A 131 -28.57 11.75 -14.88
N LEU A 132 -28.43 10.76 -14.00
CA LEU A 132 -29.43 9.70 -13.85
C LEU A 132 -30.71 10.22 -13.19
N ALA A 133 -30.61 11.12 -12.21
CA ALA A 133 -31.76 11.75 -11.59
C ALA A 133 -32.57 12.59 -12.59
N GLU A 134 -31.91 13.29 -13.52
CA GLU A 134 -32.57 14.01 -14.63
C GLU A 134 -33.36 13.06 -15.55
N LEU A 135 -32.96 11.79 -15.63
CA LEU A 135 -33.68 10.72 -16.34
C LEU A 135 -34.71 9.98 -15.46
N GLY A 136 -34.94 10.41 -14.23
CA GLY A 136 -35.85 9.75 -13.27
C GLY A 136 -35.31 8.46 -12.65
N LEU A 137 -34.01 8.16 -12.81
CA LEU A 137 -33.35 6.99 -12.27
C LEU A 137 -32.61 7.33 -10.97
N HIS A 138 -32.99 6.70 -9.86
CA HIS A 138 -32.32 6.87 -8.57
C HIS A 138 -31.37 5.70 -8.30
N ILE A 139 -30.07 6.00 -8.20
CA ILE A 139 -29.04 5.03 -7.85
C ILE A 139 -28.84 4.95 -6.33
N PRO A 140 -28.39 3.79 -5.81
CA PRO A 140 -28.00 3.68 -4.40
C PRO A 140 -26.91 4.68 -4.03
N SER A 141 -26.99 5.19 -2.79
CA SER A 141 -25.98 6.09 -2.23
C SER A 141 -24.60 5.43 -2.16
N ILE A 142 -23.56 6.15 -2.58
CA ILE A 142 -22.17 5.75 -2.37
C ILE A 142 -21.77 5.81 -0.89
N TYR A 143 -22.42 6.64 -0.08
CA TYR A 143 -22.10 6.77 1.35
C TYR A 143 -22.47 5.52 2.13
N GLY A 144 -21.63 5.14 3.08
CA GLY A 144 -21.77 3.93 3.90
C GLY A 144 -20.82 2.82 3.49
N TRP A 145 -20.99 1.65 4.11
CA TRP A 145 -20.09 0.50 3.94
C TRP A 145 -20.03 -0.01 2.49
N GLN A 146 -21.12 0.12 1.74
CA GLN A 146 -21.21 -0.36 0.35
C GLN A 146 -20.23 0.38 -0.56
N GLY A 147 -20.16 1.71 -0.44
CA GLY A 147 -19.20 2.49 -1.21
C GLY A 147 -17.77 2.24 -0.79
N VAL A 148 -17.51 2.10 0.52
CA VAL A 148 -16.16 1.77 0.99
C VAL A 148 -15.70 0.41 0.43
N VAL A 149 -16.57 -0.60 0.45
CA VAL A 149 -16.29 -1.92 -0.15
C VAL A 149 -16.06 -1.81 -1.66
N LEU A 150 -16.87 -1.00 -2.37
CA LEU A 150 -16.69 -0.76 -3.81
C LEU A 150 -15.33 -0.15 -4.12
N VAL A 151 -14.96 0.92 -3.39
CA VAL A 151 -13.68 1.62 -3.57
C VAL A 151 -12.52 0.66 -3.31
N PHE A 152 -12.50 -0.04 -2.17
CA PHE A 152 -11.43 -0.99 -1.87
C PHE A 152 -11.36 -2.14 -2.86
N THR A 153 -12.50 -2.68 -3.28
CA THR A 153 -12.54 -3.75 -4.27
C THR A 153 -11.85 -3.33 -5.56
N LEU A 154 -12.24 -2.19 -6.12
CA LEU A 154 -11.72 -1.72 -7.40
C LEU A 154 -10.29 -1.18 -7.31
N GLN A 155 -9.86 -0.77 -6.12
CA GLN A 155 -8.50 -0.30 -5.89
C GLN A 155 -7.52 -1.44 -5.59
N PHE A 156 -7.97 -2.51 -4.91
CA PHE A 156 -7.10 -3.57 -4.40
C PHE A 156 -7.21 -4.91 -5.13
N PHE A 157 -8.21 -5.13 -6.01
CA PHE A 157 -8.19 -6.30 -6.92
C PHE A 157 -6.89 -6.48 -7.71
N PRO A 158 -6.11 -5.43 -8.07
CA PRO A 158 -4.85 -5.60 -8.79
C PRO A 158 -3.82 -6.42 -8.01
N PHE A 159 -3.82 -6.38 -6.67
CA PHE A 159 -2.93 -7.23 -5.85
C PHE A 159 -3.22 -8.72 -6.09
N VAL A 160 -4.50 -9.11 -6.09
CA VAL A 160 -4.89 -10.50 -6.38
C VAL A 160 -4.54 -10.84 -7.82
N PHE A 161 -4.86 -9.96 -8.76
CA PHE A 161 -4.54 -10.14 -10.17
C PHE A 161 -3.03 -10.40 -10.40
N LEU A 162 -2.15 -9.59 -9.82
CA LEU A 162 -0.70 -9.71 -10.01
C LEU A 162 -0.16 -11.02 -9.43
N MET A 163 -0.54 -11.36 -8.20
CA MET A 163 -0.12 -12.60 -7.54
C MET A 163 -0.59 -13.84 -8.29
N VAL A 164 -1.85 -13.85 -8.72
CA VAL A 164 -2.43 -14.97 -9.46
C VAL A 164 -1.84 -15.06 -10.87
N SER A 165 -1.58 -13.94 -11.54
CA SER A 165 -0.93 -13.93 -12.86
C SER A 165 0.49 -14.49 -12.79
N ALA A 166 1.27 -14.11 -11.78
CA ALA A 166 2.60 -14.65 -11.56
C ALA A 166 2.55 -16.16 -11.32
N ALA A 167 1.64 -16.63 -10.47
CA ALA A 167 1.47 -18.05 -10.18
C ALA A 167 0.97 -18.85 -11.39
N ILE A 168 0.07 -18.29 -12.19
CA ILE A 168 -0.37 -18.90 -13.45
C ILE A 168 0.82 -19.14 -14.38
N ASN A 169 1.67 -18.13 -14.54
CA ASN A 169 2.83 -18.19 -15.44
C ASN A 169 3.92 -19.15 -14.93
N SER A 170 3.94 -19.48 -13.64
CA SER A 170 4.87 -20.44 -13.05
C SER A 170 4.38 -21.89 -13.08
N VAL A 171 3.14 -22.17 -13.52
CA VAL A 171 2.62 -23.54 -13.63
C VAL A 171 3.16 -24.22 -14.89
N ASP A 172 3.85 -25.35 -14.73
CA ASP A 172 4.30 -26.16 -15.86
C ASP A 172 3.12 -26.79 -16.61
N ARG A 173 3.09 -26.59 -17.93
CA ARG A 173 2.06 -27.12 -18.83
C ARG A 173 1.90 -28.64 -18.72
N SER A 174 2.95 -29.39 -18.39
CA SER A 174 2.94 -30.85 -18.30
C SER A 174 1.93 -31.40 -17.30
N LEU A 175 1.64 -30.69 -16.21
CA LEU A 175 0.63 -31.13 -15.23
C LEU A 175 -0.79 -31.13 -15.83
N GLU A 176 -1.10 -30.10 -16.62
CA GLU A 176 -2.40 -30.01 -17.30
C GLU A 176 -2.53 -31.01 -18.45
N GLU A 177 -1.41 -31.34 -19.10
CA GLU A 177 -1.36 -32.37 -20.17
C GLU A 177 -1.49 -33.77 -19.58
N ALA A 178 -0.79 -34.07 -18.48
CA ALA A 178 -0.91 -35.33 -17.77
C ALA A 178 -2.34 -35.59 -17.31
N ALA A 179 -2.99 -34.58 -16.71
CA ALA A 179 -4.38 -34.69 -16.31
C ALA A 179 -5.34 -34.91 -17.49
N ARG A 180 -5.10 -34.22 -18.63
CA ARG A 180 -5.87 -34.44 -19.87
C ARG A 180 -5.66 -35.84 -20.44
N ASN A 181 -4.42 -36.35 -20.43
CA ASN A 181 -4.10 -37.71 -20.87
C ASN A 181 -4.77 -38.78 -20.00
N LEU A 182 -4.98 -38.49 -18.71
CA LEU A 182 -5.78 -39.32 -17.78
C LEU A 182 -7.30 -39.15 -17.95
N GLY A 183 -7.77 -38.47 -19.00
CA GLY A 183 -9.19 -38.30 -19.32
C GLY A 183 -9.90 -37.17 -18.55
N ALA A 184 -9.17 -36.29 -17.86
CA ALA A 184 -9.79 -35.15 -17.19
C ALA A 184 -10.29 -34.10 -18.19
N SER A 185 -11.56 -33.71 -18.07
CA SER A 185 -12.14 -32.61 -18.86
C SER A 185 -11.50 -31.26 -18.50
N PRO A 186 -11.57 -30.23 -19.37
CA PRO A 186 -10.95 -28.92 -19.10
C PRO A 186 -11.36 -28.29 -17.76
N TRP A 187 -12.63 -28.44 -17.37
CA TRP A 187 -13.12 -27.96 -16.07
C TRP A 187 -12.58 -28.77 -14.90
N ARG A 188 -12.44 -30.09 -15.07
CA ARG A 188 -11.83 -30.95 -14.05
C ARG A 188 -10.36 -30.58 -13.86
N VAL A 189 -9.59 -30.44 -14.94
CA VAL A 189 -8.20 -29.97 -14.91
C VAL A 189 -8.08 -28.63 -14.19
N PHE A 190 -8.94 -27.67 -14.52
CA PHE A 190 -8.95 -26.38 -13.84
C PHE A 190 -9.19 -26.52 -12.33
N ARG A 191 -10.21 -27.27 -11.89
CA ARG A 191 -10.56 -27.40 -10.47
C ARG A 191 -9.58 -28.25 -9.66
N THR A 192 -8.97 -29.28 -10.26
CA THR A 192 -8.15 -30.25 -9.52
C THR A 192 -6.65 -30.08 -9.71
N VAL A 193 -6.22 -29.34 -10.74
CA VAL A 193 -4.80 -29.10 -11.03
C VAL A 193 -4.49 -27.61 -10.97
N THR A 194 -5.10 -26.80 -11.83
CA THR A 194 -4.72 -25.39 -11.96
C THR A 194 -5.09 -24.57 -10.72
N LEU A 195 -6.33 -24.66 -10.25
CA LEU A 195 -6.84 -23.86 -9.13
C LEU A 195 -6.12 -24.19 -7.81
N PRO A 196 -5.91 -25.46 -7.41
CA PRO A 196 -5.15 -25.80 -6.21
C PRO A 196 -3.71 -25.26 -6.24
N VAL A 197 -3.06 -25.31 -7.41
CA VAL A 197 -1.68 -24.81 -7.57
C VAL A 197 -1.61 -23.29 -7.43
N VAL A 198 -2.60 -22.53 -7.92
CA VAL A 198 -2.63 -21.06 -7.76
C VAL A 198 -3.26 -20.60 -6.44
N THR A 199 -3.87 -21.49 -5.66
CA THR A 199 -4.55 -21.16 -4.39
C THR A 199 -3.63 -20.45 -3.38
N PRO A 200 -2.36 -20.84 -3.18
CA PRO A 200 -1.42 -20.10 -2.33
C PRO A 200 -1.26 -18.62 -2.74
N ALA A 201 -1.23 -18.35 -4.05
CA ALA A 201 -1.13 -16.99 -4.57
C ALA A 201 -2.44 -16.20 -4.42
N ILE A 202 -3.60 -16.86 -4.60
CA ILE A 202 -4.90 -16.25 -4.28
C ILE A 202 -4.96 -15.85 -2.81
N ALA A 203 -4.55 -16.74 -1.90
CA ALA A 203 -4.56 -16.48 -0.46
C ALA A 203 -3.57 -15.38 -0.07
N SER A 204 -2.42 -15.30 -0.73
CA SER A 204 -1.43 -14.23 -0.51
C SER A 204 -1.96 -12.88 -0.99
N GLY A 205 -2.55 -12.82 -2.18
CA GLY A 205 -3.22 -11.61 -2.67
C GLY A 205 -4.38 -11.20 -1.76
N ALA A 206 -5.22 -12.14 -1.34
CA ALA A 206 -6.34 -11.89 -0.44
C ALA A 206 -5.89 -11.30 0.92
N LEU A 207 -4.80 -11.82 1.51
CA LEU A 207 -4.26 -11.27 2.75
C LEU A 207 -3.80 -9.82 2.57
N ILE A 208 -3.10 -9.52 1.48
CA ILE A 208 -2.63 -8.14 1.20
C ILE A 208 -3.83 -7.21 1.09
N VAL A 209 -4.89 -7.60 0.37
CA VAL A 209 -6.12 -6.80 0.26
C VAL A 209 -6.75 -6.59 1.63
N PHE A 210 -6.83 -7.64 2.46
CA PHE A 210 -7.41 -7.56 3.80
C PHE A 210 -6.63 -6.55 4.67
N CYS A 211 -5.30 -6.69 4.75
CA CYS A 211 -4.42 -5.80 5.52
C CYS A 211 -4.55 -4.35 5.03
N MET A 212 -4.48 -4.13 3.71
CA MET A 212 -4.62 -2.79 3.11
C MET A 212 -6.00 -2.17 3.37
N SER A 213 -7.05 -2.99 3.49
CA SER A 213 -8.42 -2.50 3.74
C SER A 213 -8.68 -2.20 5.22
N ILE A 214 -8.24 -3.07 6.14
CA ILE A 214 -8.52 -2.91 7.58
C ILE A 214 -7.72 -1.76 8.19
N GLU A 215 -6.52 -1.49 7.67
CA GLU A 215 -5.65 -0.40 8.11
C GLU A 215 -5.98 0.95 7.47
N ASN A 216 -6.90 0.98 6.50
CA ASN A 216 -7.18 2.19 5.74
C ASN A 216 -8.01 3.18 6.57
N PHE A 217 -7.44 4.36 6.75
CA PHE A 217 -8.08 5.48 7.42
C PHE A 217 -8.89 6.36 6.46
N GLY A 218 -8.34 6.65 5.27
CA GLY A 218 -8.85 7.72 4.40
C GLY A 218 -10.24 7.44 3.81
N VAL A 219 -10.42 6.26 3.20
CA VAL A 219 -11.67 5.93 2.50
C VAL A 219 -12.87 5.84 3.45
N PRO A 220 -12.79 5.14 4.60
CA PRO A 220 -13.91 5.07 5.54
C PRO A 220 -14.26 6.44 6.12
N THR A 221 -13.25 7.29 6.37
CA THR A 221 -13.49 8.64 6.87
C THR A 221 -14.23 9.52 5.84
N ILE A 222 -13.91 9.38 4.55
CA ILE A 222 -14.49 10.21 3.49
C ILE A 222 -15.88 9.71 3.05
N ILE A 223 -16.09 8.41 2.91
CA ILE A 223 -17.33 7.83 2.33
C ILE A 223 -18.19 7.13 3.39
N GLY A 224 -17.60 6.65 4.49
CA GLY A 224 -18.27 5.81 5.47
C GLY A 224 -19.46 6.47 6.17
N ASN A 225 -19.47 7.81 6.29
CA ASN A 225 -20.52 8.56 6.98
C ASN A 225 -20.70 8.07 8.44
N ASP A 226 -21.82 7.43 8.76
CA ASP A 226 -22.09 6.80 10.08
C ASP A 226 -21.38 5.45 10.28
N TYR A 227 -20.74 4.92 9.24
CA TYR A 227 -20.03 3.65 9.27
C TYR A 227 -18.59 3.85 9.77
N LYS A 228 -18.43 3.91 11.10
CA LYS A 228 -17.12 4.08 11.75
C LYS A 228 -16.33 2.78 11.81
N VAL A 229 -15.03 2.87 11.58
CA VAL A 229 -14.06 1.76 11.64
C VAL A 229 -12.96 2.04 12.69
N LEU A 230 -12.20 1.01 13.09
CA LEU A 230 -11.18 1.12 14.13
C LEU A 230 -10.05 2.08 13.77
N ALA A 231 -9.56 2.05 12.53
CA ALA A 231 -8.46 2.92 12.09
C ALA A 231 -8.85 4.40 12.14
N GLU A 232 -10.08 4.72 11.77
CA GLU A 232 -10.71 6.04 11.89
C GLU A 232 -10.90 6.43 13.36
N GLN A 233 -11.46 5.53 14.18
CA GLN A 233 -11.72 5.83 15.57
C GLN A 233 -10.44 6.03 16.38
N ALA A 234 -9.39 5.24 16.13
CA ALA A 234 -8.08 5.41 16.77
C ALA A 234 -7.49 6.80 16.47
N TYR A 235 -7.65 7.29 15.24
CA TYR A 235 -7.28 8.66 14.87
C TYR A 235 -8.14 9.70 15.60
N SER A 236 -9.47 9.51 15.59
CA SER A 236 -10.41 10.43 16.24
C SER A 236 -10.13 10.59 17.74
N GLU A 237 -9.93 9.48 18.46
CA GLU A 237 -9.58 9.49 19.89
C GLU A 237 -8.24 10.18 20.18
N PHE A 238 -7.30 10.16 19.23
CA PHE A 238 -5.99 10.77 19.41
C PHE A 238 -6.01 12.29 19.15
N VAL A 239 -6.76 12.74 18.14
CA VAL A 239 -6.75 14.14 17.69
C VAL A 239 -7.87 14.97 18.31
N SER A 240 -8.93 14.35 18.85
CA SER A 240 -10.10 15.07 19.37
C SER A 240 -9.75 16.07 20.48
N GLU A 241 -9.92 17.36 20.18
CA GLU A 241 -9.75 18.48 21.13
C GLU A 241 -10.90 18.58 22.15
N MET A 242 -12.03 17.90 21.91
CA MET A 242 -13.22 17.90 22.77
C MET A 242 -13.26 16.68 23.71
N GLY A 243 -12.11 16.21 24.18
CA GLY A 243 -12.02 15.10 25.14
C GLY A 243 -11.62 13.74 24.54
N GLY A 244 -10.69 13.71 23.58
CA GLY A 244 -10.08 12.45 23.14
C GLY A 244 -9.38 11.71 24.28
N ASN A 245 -9.32 10.38 24.19
CA ASN A 245 -8.63 9.54 25.16
C ASN A 245 -7.39 8.89 24.52
N PRO A 246 -6.17 9.45 24.73
CA PRO A 246 -4.94 8.89 24.18
C PRO A 246 -4.69 7.44 24.57
N SER A 247 -5.12 7.02 25.77
CA SER A 247 -5.03 5.62 26.18
C SER A 247 -5.98 4.73 25.37
N MET A 248 -7.21 5.17 25.12
CA MET A 248 -8.15 4.45 24.23
C MET A 248 -7.62 4.40 22.79
N ALA A 249 -7.05 5.51 22.27
CA ALA A 249 -6.40 5.52 20.97
C ALA A 249 -5.28 4.47 20.89
N GLY A 250 -4.48 4.34 21.96
CA GLY A 250 -3.47 3.29 22.11
C GLY A 250 -4.08 1.88 22.14
N THR A 251 -5.21 1.69 22.85
CA THR A 251 -5.93 0.41 22.91
C THR A 251 -6.46 0.00 21.53
N LEU A 252 -7.17 0.89 20.83
CA LEU A 252 -7.70 0.63 19.50
C LEU A 252 -6.58 0.31 18.49
N SER A 253 -5.48 1.07 18.58
CA SER A 253 -4.27 0.84 17.80
C SER A 253 -3.66 -0.54 18.05
N THR A 254 -3.55 -0.93 19.32
CA THR A 254 -3.02 -2.25 19.72
C THR A 254 -3.93 -3.38 19.24
N VAL A 255 -5.24 -3.24 19.39
CA VAL A 255 -6.22 -4.24 18.90
C VAL A 255 -6.08 -4.43 17.40
N LEU A 256 -5.93 -3.34 16.63
CA LEU A 256 -5.74 -3.40 15.19
C LEU A 256 -4.45 -4.16 14.83
N VAL A 257 -3.32 -3.84 15.46
CA VAL A 257 -2.04 -4.54 15.26
C VAL A 257 -2.17 -6.04 15.58
N VAL A 258 -2.82 -6.39 16.69
CA VAL A 258 -3.03 -7.79 17.08
C VAL A 258 -3.88 -8.54 16.05
N VAL A 259 -4.98 -7.95 15.58
CA VAL A 259 -5.85 -8.55 14.56
C VAL A 259 -5.08 -8.81 13.27
N THR A 260 -4.34 -7.81 12.75
CA THR A 260 -3.56 -7.96 11.52
C THR A 260 -2.43 -8.99 11.69
N LEU A 261 -1.75 -9.00 12.83
CA LEU A 261 -0.68 -9.96 13.12
C LEU A 261 -1.21 -11.39 13.18
N VAL A 262 -2.31 -11.63 13.90
CA VAL A 262 -2.92 -12.96 14.00
C VAL A 262 -3.32 -13.48 12.62
N LEU A 263 -3.98 -12.66 11.80
CA LEU A 263 -4.39 -13.07 10.45
C LEU A 263 -3.20 -13.34 9.53
N THR A 264 -2.15 -12.52 9.62
CA THR A 264 -0.91 -12.73 8.87
C THR A 264 -0.22 -14.03 9.26
N VAL A 265 -0.13 -14.34 10.56
CA VAL A 265 0.47 -15.59 11.06
C VAL A 265 -0.38 -16.79 10.65
N LEU A 266 -1.70 -16.73 10.80
CA LEU A 266 -2.62 -17.80 10.39
C LEU A 266 -2.49 -18.10 8.90
N GLN A 267 -2.43 -17.05 8.07
CA GLN A 267 -2.23 -17.20 6.63
C GLN A 267 -0.87 -17.83 6.32
N LYS A 268 0.21 -17.36 6.97
CA LYS A 268 1.56 -17.89 6.74
C LYS A 268 1.63 -19.38 7.06
N VAL A 269 1.10 -19.78 8.22
CA VAL A 269 1.05 -21.20 8.64
C VAL A 269 0.19 -22.04 7.69
N TRP A 270 -0.90 -21.50 7.16
CA TRP A 270 -1.77 -22.23 6.23
C TRP A 270 -1.17 -22.33 4.82
N VAL A 271 -0.49 -21.29 4.34
CA VAL A 271 0.12 -21.22 3.01
C VAL A 271 1.43 -22.01 2.93
N GLU A 272 2.26 -21.98 3.97
CA GLU A 272 3.51 -22.76 4.02
C GLU A 272 3.25 -24.27 3.85
N ARG A 273 2.10 -24.77 4.31
CA ARG A 273 1.67 -26.18 4.10
C ARG A 273 1.31 -26.52 2.65
N LYS A 274 1.12 -25.50 1.79
CA LYS A 274 0.68 -25.63 0.39
C LYS A 274 1.69 -25.03 -0.58
N ASN A 275 2.94 -24.84 -0.16
CA ASN A 275 3.97 -24.26 -1.02
C ASN A 275 4.33 -25.22 -2.16
N TYR A 276 3.75 -24.99 -3.34
CA TYR A 276 4.15 -25.61 -4.60
C TYR A 276 5.24 -24.74 -5.24
N ALA A 277 6.47 -24.81 -4.74
CA ALA A 277 7.60 -24.17 -5.40
C ALA A 277 7.80 -24.84 -6.77
N MET A 278 7.39 -24.14 -7.83
CA MET A 278 7.38 -24.67 -9.20
C MET A 278 8.07 -23.65 -10.10
N SER A 279 9.14 -24.08 -10.74
CA SER A 279 9.74 -23.36 -11.86
C SER A 279 9.26 -24.03 -13.14
N ALA A 280 8.36 -23.37 -13.89
CA ALA A 280 7.88 -23.91 -15.16
C ALA A 280 9.05 -24.04 -16.14
N LEU A 281 9.32 -25.27 -16.60
CA LEU A 281 10.19 -25.54 -17.74
C LEU A 281 9.44 -25.36 -19.05
N ARG A 282 8.11 -25.56 -19.03
CA ARG A 282 7.21 -25.33 -20.16
C ARG A 282 6.18 -24.25 -19.82
N PRO A 283 6.26 -23.04 -20.41
CA PRO A 283 5.31 -21.97 -20.14
C PRO A 283 3.88 -22.39 -20.53
N PRO A 284 2.86 -21.89 -19.81
CA PRO A 284 1.47 -22.24 -20.08
C PRO A 284 1.03 -21.80 -21.48
N GLU A 285 0.25 -22.65 -22.14
CA GLU A 285 -0.26 -22.35 -23.48
C GLU A 285 -1.36 -21.28 -23.45
N VAL A 286 -1.21 -20.25 -24.29
CA VAL A 286 -2.25 -19.23 -24.47
C VAL A 286 -3.35 -19.80 -25.37
N LYS A 287 -4.52 -20.05 -24.79
CA LYS A 287 -5.67 -20.66 -25.47
C LYS A 287 -6.51 -19.61 -26.20
N THR A 288 -7.24 -20.03 -27.23
CA THR A 288 -8.23 -19.19 -27.93
C THR A 288 -9.63 -19.55 -27.45
N LEU A 289 -10.39 -18.55 -27.02
CA LEU A 289 -11.82 -18.71 -26.68
C LEU A 289 -12.68 -18.71 -27.95
N SER A 290 -13.91 -19.20 -27.82
CA SER A 290 -14.95 -18.99 -28.84
C SER A 290 -15.19 -17.49 -29.08
N PRO A 291 -15.72 -17.07 -30.24
CA PRO A 291 -15.94 -15.65 -30.53
C PRO A 291 -16.77 -14.92 -29.46
N LEU A 292 -17.82 -15.57 -28.95
CA LEU A 292 -18.66 -15.03 -27.87
C LEU A 292 -17.89 -15.00 -26.54
N GLY A 293 -17.20 -16.08 -26.18
CA GLY A 293 -16.39 -16.13 -24.96
C GLY A 293 -15.30 -15.06 -24.93
N LYS A 294 -14.68 -14.80 -26.08
CA LYS A 294 -13.68 -13.73 -26.25
C LYS A 294 -14.30 -12.35 -26.04
N LYS A 295 -15.48 -12.08 -26.61
CA LYS A 295 -16.18 -10.80 -26.42
C LYS A 295 -16.58 -10.58 -24.95
N LEU A 296 -17.13 -11.60 -24.30
CA LEU A 296 -17.54 -11.51 -22.89
C LEU A 296 -16.34 -11.33 -21.95
N ALA A 297 -15.28 -12.10 -22.14
CA ALA A 297 -14.05 -11.97 -21.33
C ALA A 297 -13.39 -10.60 -21.54
N TRP A 298 -13.35 -10.10 -22.77
CA TRP A 298 -12.85 -8.76 -23.06
C TRP A 298 -13.74 -7.68 -22.44
N ALA A 299 -15.06 -7.76 -22.58
CA ALA A 299 -16.00 -6.80 -22.01
C ALA A 299 -15.92 -6.77 -20.48
N PHE A 300 -15.78 -7.93 -19.83
CA PHE A 300 -15.52 -8.01 -18.40
C PHE A 300 -14.22 -7.29 -18.02
N CYS A 301 -13.09 -7.62 -18.67
CA CYS A 301 -11.79 -7.02 -18.33
C CYS A 301 -11.77 -5.50 -18.60
N ALA A 302 -12.25 -5.08 -19.78
CA ALA A 302 -12.34 -3.68 -20.15
C ALA A 302 -13.31 -2.91 -19.26
N GLY A 303 -14.44 -3.51 -18.89
CA GLY A 303 -15.41 -2.92 -17.97
C GLY A 303 -14.83 -2.69 -16.58
N ILE A 304 -14.14 -3.69 -16.01
CA ILE A 304 -13.45 -3.53 -14.70
C ILE A 304 -12.40 -2.43 -14.77
N VAL A 305 -11.55 -2.42 -15.80
CA VAL A 305 -10.55 -1.36 -15.99
C VAL A 305 -11.21 0.01 -16.08
N PHE A 306 -12.25 0.15 -16.91
CA PHE A 306 -12.98 1.40 -17.09
C PHE A 306 -13.59 1.88 -15.77
N ILE A 307 -14.32 1.02 -15.04
CA ILE A 307 -14.97 1.39 -13.78
C ILE A 307 -13.93 1.74 -12.71
N SER A 308 -12.77 1.06 -12.69
CA SER A 308 -11.71 1.36 -11.73
C SER A 308 -10.97 2.68 -12.00
N LEU A 309 -10.90 3.13 -13.26
CA LEU A 309 -10.15 4.33 -13.67
C LEU A 309 -11.02 5.56 -13.92
N ALA A 310 -12.29 5.38 -14.26
CA ALA A 310 -13.23 6.47 -14.50
C ALA A 310 -13.27 7.51 -13.35
N PRO A 311 -13.24 7.11 -12.06
CA PRO A 311 -13.20 8.09 -10.97
C PRO A 311 -11.98 9.01 -11.06
N PHE A 312 -10.79 8.46 -11.28
CA PHE A 312 -9.57 9.28 -11.32
C PHE A 312 -9.55 10.24 -12.52
N ALA A 313 -10.17 9.85 -13.65
CA ALA A 313 -10.38 10.77 -14.76
C ALA A 313 -11.28 11.95 -14.36
N VAL A 314 -12.31 11.71 -13.54
CA VAL A 314 -13.17 12.79 -13.02
C VAL A 314 -12.40 13.76 -12.13
N VAL A 315 -11.46 13.30 -11.30
CA VAL A 315 -10.59 14.20 -10.52
C VAL A 315 -9.75 15.10 -11.43
N MET A 316 -9.23 14.56 -12.54
CA MET A 316 -8.48 15.36 -13.51
C MET A 316 -9.36 16.43 -14.18
N VAL A 317 -10.62 16.11 -14.48
CA VAL A 317 -11.58 17.09 -15.04
C VAL A 317 -12.01 18.10 -13.97
N ALA A 318 -12.24 17.65 -12.74
CA ALA A 318 -12.64 18.47 -11.61
C ALA A 318 -11.57 19.52 -11.26
N ALA A 319 -10.28 19.16 -11.39
CA ALA A 319 -9.16 20.08 -11.21
C ALA A 319 -9.21 21.33 -12.11
N VAL A 320 -9.84 21.22 -13.29
CA VAL A 320 -10.02 22.32 -14.25
C VAL A 320 -11.47 22.78 -14.37
N THR A 321 -12.35 22.33 -13.49
CA THR A 321 -13.77 22.73 -13.49
C THR A 321 -13.96 23.97 -12.64
N LYS A 322 -14.78 24.92 -13.10
CA LYS A 322 -15.10 26.12 -12.33
C LYS A 322 -15.86 25.77 -11.05
N THR A 323 -15.45 26.37 -9.95
CA THR A 323 -16.00 26.14 -8.62
C THR A 323 -16.38 27.44 -7.93
N ASN A 324 -17.39 27.37 -7.06
CA ASN A 324 -17.69 28.43 -6.10
C ASN A 324 -18.04 27.79 -4.76
N GLY A 325 -17.08 27.83 -3.83
CA GLY A 325 -17.11 27.00 -2.62
C GLY A 325 -17.30 25.51 -2.97
N PRO A 326 -18.27 24.81 -2.35
CA PRO A 326 -18.47 23.38 -2.56
C PRO A 326 -19.18 23.02 -3.88
N VAL A 327 -19.61 24.02 -4.66
CA VAL A 327 -20.40 23.80 -5.88
C VAL A 327 -19.47 23.70 -7.10
N MET A 328 -19.57 22.57 -7.81
CA MET A 328 -18.88 22.30 -9.07
C MET A 328 -19.77 22.65 -10.27
N TYR A 329 -19.31 23.52 -11.16
CA TYR A 329 -20.03 23.90 -12.39
C TYR A 329 -19.53 23.07 -13.59
N TYR A 330 -19.94 21.80 -13.62
CA TYR A 330 -19.54 20.87 -14.68
C TYR A 330 -19.85 21.43 -16.09
N GLY A 331 -18.86 21.35 -16.98
CA GLY A 331 -18.91 21.92 -18.34
C GLY A 331 -18.35 23.33 -18.47
N GLN A 332 -18.10 24.02 -17.35
CA GLN A 332 -17.35 25.29 -17.34
C GLN A 332 -15.92 25.03 -16.89
N PHE A 333 -14.95 25.37 -17.74
CA PHE A 333 -13.54 25.12 -17.47
C PHE A 333 -12.80 26.40 -17.07
N THR A 334 -11.95 26.29 -16.06
CA THR A 334 -11.06 27.35 -15.59
C THR A 334 -9.78 26.74 -15.02
N LEU A 335 -8.70 27.53 -14.94
CA LEU A 335 -7.46 27.13 -14.29
C LEU A 335 -7.37 27.62 -12.84
N ASP A 336 -8.42 28.25 -12.31
CA ASP A 336 -8.40 28.88 -10.99
C ASP A 336 -8.00 27.91 -9.86
N ASN A 337 -8.54 26.69 -9.83
CA ASN A 337 -8.16 25.71 -8.80
C ASN A 337 -6.68 25.30 -8.91
N LEU A 338 -6.15 25.18 -10.13
CA LEU A 338 -4.72 24.91 -10.35
C LEU A 338 -3.85 26.11 -9.98
N LEU A 339 -4.31 27.35 -10.25
CA LEU A 339 -3.62 28.57 -9.84
C LEU A 339 -3.59 28.71 -8.32
N ILE A 340 -4.67 28.32 -7.62
CA ILE A 340 -4.68 28.25 -6.16
C ILE A 340 -3.59 27.30 -5.67
N ALA A 341 -3.51 26.09 -6.24
CA ALA A 341 -2.51 25.11 -5.82
C ALA A 341 -1.07 25.50 -6.19
N LEU A 342 -0.85 26.10 -7.37
CA LEU A 342 0.50 26.36 -7.91
C LEU A 342 1.06 27.73 -7.53
N GLN A 343 0.21 28.74 -7.34
CA GLN A 343 0.63 30.13 -7.13
C GLN A 343 0.24 30.66 -5.75
N VAL A 344 -0.99 30.42 -5.31
CA VAL A 344 -1.49 30.98 -4.05
C VAL A 344 -0.98 30.16 -2.84
N ALA A 345 -1.04 28.84 -2.93
CA ALA A 345 -0.65 27.93 -1.85
C ALA A 345 0.28 26.80 -2.32
N PRO A 346 1.47 27.08 -2.89
CA PRO A 346 2.38 26.04 -3.39
C PRO A 346 3.11 25.21 -2.32
N ARG A 347 3.11 25.68 -1.06
CA ARG A 347 3.87 25.04 0.03
C ARG A 347 3.58 23.54 0.19
N PRO A 348 2.32 23.05 0.13
CA PRO A 348 2.02 21.63 0.28
C PRO A 348 2.63 20.76 -0.83
N ILE A 349 2.76 21.30 -2.04
CA ILE A 349 3.45 20.65 -3.17
C ILE A 349 4.94 20.52 -2.85
N LEU A 350 5.57 21.64 -2.48
CA LEU A 350 7.00 21.67 -2.14
C LEU A 350 7.33 20.75 -0.95
N ASN A 351 6.51 20.80 0.11
CA ASN A 351 6.65 19.94 1.28
C ASN A 351 6.55 18.46 0.89
N SER A 352 5.58 18.09 0.05
CA SER A 352 5.41 16.69 -0.37
C SER A 352 6.64 16.18 -1.12
N PHE A 353 7.18 16.97 -2.04
CA PHE A 353 8.40 16.62 -2.78
C PHE A 353 9.63 16.59 -1.88
N PHE A 354 9.79 17.55 -0.98
CA PHE A 354 10.90 17.62 -0.04
C PHE A 354 10.91 16.42 0.91
N LEU A 355 9.77 16.14 1.57
CA LEU A 355 9.63 15.06 2.54
C LEU A 355 9.79 13.68 1.90
N SER A 356 9.16 13.45 0.74
CA SER A 356 9.25 12.15 0.03
C SER A 356 10.64 11.89 -0.52
N THR A 357 11.30 12.90 -1.10
CA THR A 357 12.68 12.78 -1.61
C THR A 357 13.65 12.52 -0.47
N THR A 358 13.55 13.28 0.63
CA THR A 358 14.42 13.12 1.80
C THR A 358 14.28 11.72 2.42
N ALA A 359 13.04 11.28 2.66
CA ALA A 359 12.79 9.94 3.19
C ALA A 359 13.28 8.83 2.25
N THR A 360 13.12 9.01 0.95
CA THR A 360 13.58 8.04 -0.06
C THR A 360 15.09 7.94 -0.08
N VAL A 361 15.82 9.06 -0.08
CA VAL A 361 17.30 9.03 -0.07
C VAL A 361 17.81 8.31 1.18
N ILE A 362 17.28 8.65 2.35
CA ILE A 362 17.67 8.00 3.62
C ILE A 362 17.31 6.51 3.60
N GLY A 363 16.10 6.17 3.17
CA GLY A 363 15.63 4.79 3.09
C GLY A 363 16.37 3.94 2.08
N MET A 364 16.82 4.50 0.95
CA MET A 364 17.63 3.79 -0.03
C MET A 364 19.04 3.50 0.47
N VAL A 365 19.69 4.46 1.13
CA VAL A 365 21.02 4.25 1.73
C VAL A 365 20.94 3.17 2.81
N PHE A 366 19.95 3.27 3.70
CA PHE A 366 19.73 2.27 4.74
C PHE A 366 19.32 0.91 4.16
N GLY A 367 18.43 0.91 3.18
CA GLY A 367 17.89 -0.29 2.53
C GLY A 367 18.97 -1.09 1.81
N LEU A 368 19.92 -0.42 1.13
CA LEU A 368 21.09 -1.04 0.52
C LEU A 368 22.02 -1.70 1.55
N ALA A 369 22.26 -1.01 2.67
CA ALA A 369 23.10 -1.54 3.73
C ALA A 369 22.47 -2.78 4.39
N VAL A 370 21.16 -2.73 4.64
CA VAL A 370 20.41 -3.82 5.27
C VAL A 370 20.20 -4.99 4.32
N SER A 371 19.87 -4.76 3.05
CA SER A 371 19.71 -5.86 2.07
C SER A 371 20.99 -6.66 1.91
N TYR A 372 22.15 -6.01 1.92
CA TYR A 372 23.44 -6.71 1.94
C TYR A 372 23.59 -7.63 3.16
N LEU A 373 23.23 -7.14 4.35
CA LEU A 373 23.28 -7.94 5.59
C LEU A 373 22.32 -9.13 5.55
N VAL A 374 21.08 -8.91 5.09
CA VAL A 374 20.05 -9.96 5.00
C VAL A 374 20.46 -11.05 4.01
N VAL A 375 20.97 -10.68 2.83
CA VAL A 375 21.27 -11.63 1.75
C VAL A 375 22.62 -12.32 1.93
N ARG A 376 23.69 -11.58 2.29
CA ARG A 376 25.07 -12.10 2.27
C ARG A 376 25.56 -12.63 3.60
N LYS A 377 25.18 -12.01 4.72
CA LYS A 377 25.64 -12.47 6.05
C LYS A 377 24.81 -13.61 6.62
N GLY A 378 23.53 -13.71 6.25
CA GLY A 378 22.65 -14.80 6.68
C GLY A 378 22.58 -15.01 8.20
N GLY A 379 22.14 -16.21 8.60
CA GLY A 379 22.06 -16.62 10.01
C GLY A 379 20.92 -15.95 10.80
N VAL A 380 20.96 -16.08 12.13
CA VAL A 380 19.92 -15.57 13.03
C VAL A 380 19.78 -14.04 12.94
N ALA A 381 20.90 -13.31 12.82
CA ALA A 381 20.88 -11.86 12.72
C ALA A 381 20.21 -11.37 11.43
N GLY A 382 20.52 -12.00 10.28
CA GLY A 382 19.86 -11.71 9.01
C GLY A 382 18.36 -12.03 9.04
N TYR A 383 17.97 -13.15 9.66
CA TYR A 383 16.57 -13.53 9.83
C TYR A 383 15.79 -12.56 10.73
N VAL A 384 16.36 -12.17 11.88
CA VAL A 384 15.76 -11.20 12.79
C VAL A 384 15.64 -9.83 12.12
N LEU A 385 16.66 -9.40 11.36
CA LEU A 385 16.57 -8.17 10.58
C LEU A 385 15.45 -8.23 9.54
N ASP A 386 15.34 -9.31 8.77
CA ASP A 386 14.30 -9.46 7.76
C ASP A 386 12.89 -9.40 8.40
N LEU A 387 12.67 -10.13 9.50
CA LEU A 387 11.42 -10.05 10.26
C LEU A 387 11.14 -8.63 10.79
N ALA A 388 12.14 -7.97 11.36
CA ALA A 388 12.00 -6.63 11.91
C ALA A 388 11.68 -5.59 10.82
N MET A 389 12.22 -5.75 9.61
CA MET A 389 11.89 -4.90 8.47
C MET A 389 10.48 -5.13 7.93
N MET A 390 9.87 -6.30 8.18
CA MET A 390 8.48 -6.53 7.78
C MET A 390 7.46 -5.93 8.75
N LEU A 391 7.81 -5.73 10.02
CA LEU A 391 6.88 -5.22 11.05
C LEU A 391 6.21 -3.89 10.67
N PRO A 392 6.91 -2.86 10.16
CA PRO A 392 6.28 -1.60 9.76
C PRO A 392 5.22 -1.71 8.67
N LEU A 393 5.24 -2.78 7.85
CA LEU A 393 4.26 -2.99 6.79
C LEU A 393 2.91 -3.50 7.32
N VAL A 394 2.90 -4.08 8.53
CA VAL A 394 1.73 -4.66 9.20
C VAL A 394 1.06 -3.65 10.13
N ILE A 395 1.71 -2.51 10.36
CA ILE A 395 1.22 -1.46 11.24
C ILE A 395 0.48 -0.44 10.39
N ALA A 396 -0.79 -0.18 10.74
CA ALA A 396 -1.57 0.87 10.12
C ALA A 396 -0.86 2.22 10.23
N GLY A 397 -0.89 3.02 9.16
CA GLY A 397 -0.17 4.29 9.15
C GLY A 397 -0.64 5.27 10.21
N SER A 398 -1.95 5.29 10.51
CA SER A 398 -2.48 6.10 11.61
C SER A 398 -1.94 5.64 12.97
N VAL A 399 -1.87 4.33 13.19
CA VAL A 399 -1.28 3.74 14.40
C VAL A 399 0.20 4.11 14.52
N LEU A 400 0.97 4.01 13.44
CA LEU A 400 2.38 4.43 13.44
C LEU A 400 2.52 5.94 13.71
N GLY A 401 1.66 6.76 13.11
CA GLY A 401 1.61 8.21 13.34
C GLY A 401 1.34 8.55 14.80
N ILE A 402 0.33 7.91 15.40
CA ILE A 402 -0.01 8.04 16.83
C ILE A 402 1.18 7.61 17.68
N ALA A 403 1.86 6.53 17.29
CA ALA A 403 2.98 5.98 18.04
C ALA A 403 4.16 6.95 18.09
N LEU A 404 4.52 7.48 16.92
CA LEU A 404 5.61 8.44 16.79
C LEU A 404 5.28 9.74 17.51
N ALA A 405 4.05 10.24 17.36
CA ALA A 405 3.59 11.41 18.08
C ALA A 405 3.69 11.20 19.59
N ALA A 406 3.09 10.13 20.14
CA ALA A 406 3.12 9.85 21.58
C ALA A 406 4.55 9.68 22.14
N SER A 407 5.45 9.11 21.35
CA SER A 407 6.82 8.78 21.75
C SER A 407 7.79 9.94 21.71
N TYR A 408 7.60 10.84 20.75
CA TYR A 408 8.52 11.95 20.47
C TYR A 408 7.90 13.33 20.74
N ASN A 409 6.79 13.39 21.49
CA ASN A 409 6.20 14.64 21.98
C ASN A 409 6.84 15.16 23.28
N LYS A 410 7.54 14.29 24.02
CA LYS A 410 8.14 14.62 25.31
C LYS A 410 9.44 13.85 25.51
N GLY A 411 10.32 14.36 26.37
CA GLY A 411 11.62 13.74 26.67
C GLY A 411 12.80 14.47 26.02
N PRO A 412 13.98 13.82 25.93
CA PRO A 412 15.21 14.48 25.50
C PRO A 412 15.23 14.84 24.01
N VAL A 413 14.41 14.17 23.20
CA VAL A 413 14.30 14.40 21.76
C VAL A 413 12.83 14.63 21.42
N VAL A 414 12.47 15.89 21.16
CA VAL A 414 11.13 16.28 20.74
C VAL A 414 11.13 16.50 19.23
N LEU A 415 10.40 15.66 18.50
CA LEU A 415 10.31 15.72 17.03
C LEU A 415 8.93 16.21 16.56
N THR A 416 7.92 16.20 17.44
CA THR A 416 6.58 16.72 17.12
C THR A 416 6.65 18.19 16.69
N GLY A 417 5.82 18.57 15.72
CA GLY A 417 5.86 19.92 15.13
C GLY A 417 6.94 20.15 14.07
N THR A 418 7.88 19.22 13.89
CA THR A 418 8.96 19.33 12.90
C THR A 418 8.72 18.46 11.67
N TRP A 419 9.36 18.77 10.55
CA TRP A 419 9.34 17.91 9.36
C TRP A 419 10.01 16.54 9.57
N MET A 420 10.91 16.45 10.56
CA MET A 420 11.71 15.25 10.80
C MET A 420 10.84 14.05 11.20
N ILE A 421 9.79 14.27 12.00
CA ILE A 421 8.90 13.18 12.43
C ILE A 421 8.11 12.59 11.25
N ILE A 422 7.77 13.41 10.24
CA ILE A 422 7.08 12.95 9.03
C ILE A 422 8.06 12.14 8.15
N VAL A 423 9.28 12.64 7.94
CA VAL A 423 10.34 11.90 7.24
C VAL A 423 10.64 10.57 7.93
N LEU A 424 10.62 10.56 9.27
CA LEU A 424 10.82 9.36 10.07
C LEU A 424 9.71 8.33 9.84
N ALA A 425 8.45 8.76 9.86
CA ALA A 425 7.32 7.90 9.57
C ALA A 425 7.40 7.29 8.16
N TYR A 426 7.75 8.11 7.17
CA TYR A 426 7.96 7.67 5.79
C TYR A 426 9.11 6.68 5.67
N PHE A 427 10.25 6.97 6.31
CA PHE A 427 11.39 6.08 6.37
C PHE A 427 10.99 4.72 6.96
N ILE A 428 10.38 4.69 8.15
CA ILE A 428 9.97 3.45 8.82
C ILE A 428 9.03 2.63 7.93
N ARG A 429 8.02 3.28 7.36
CA ARG A 429 6.94 2.59 6.64
C ARG A 429 7.36 2.13 5.24
N LYS A 430 8.24 2.87 4.56
CA LYS A 430 8.51 2.67 3.12
C LYS A 430 9.86 2.04 2.82
N THR A 431 10.80 2.04 3.77
CA THR A 431 12.09 1.35 3.62
C THR A 431 11.98 -0.17 3.37
N PRO A 432 10.97 -0.90 3.89
CA PRO A 432 10.83 -2.33 3.58
C PRO A 432 10.67 -2.62 2.08
N PHE A 433 10.09 -1.70 1.30
CA PHE A 433 10.04 -1.82 -0.16
C PHE A 433 11.43 -1.72 -0.77
N SER A 434 12.24 -0.75 -0.34
CA SER A 434 13.64 -0.61 -0.77
C SER A 434 14.47 -1.87 -0.47
N VAL A 435 14.36 -2.40 0.75
CA VAL A 435 15.08 -3.63 1.16
C VAL A 435 14.66 -4.81 0.29
N LYS A 436 13.36 -5.03 0.06
CA LYS A 436 12.88 -6.15 -0.77
C LYS A 436 13.35 -6.05 -2.22
N THR A 437 13.21 -4.89 -2.84
CA THR A 437 13.64 -4.68 -4.23
C THR A 437 15.14 -4.84 -4.39
N THR A 438 15.94 -4.31 -3.46
CA THR A 438 17.40 -4.44 -3.51
C THR A 438 17.88 -5.86 -3.18
N SER A 439 17.29 -6.53 -2.19
CA SER A 439 17.60 -7.94 -1.88
C SER A 439 17.34 -8.88 -3.07
N ALA A 440 16.22 -8.70 -3.78
CA ALA A 440 15.88 -9.52 -4.95
C ALA A 440 16.92 -9.44 -6.08
N LEU A 441 17.59 -8.30 -6.22
CA LEU A 441 18.65 -8.11 -7.21
C LEU A 441 20.00 -8.59 -6.71
N LEU A 442 20.28 -8.40 -5.42
CA LEU A 442 21.51 -8.90 -4.82
C LEU A 442 21.59 -10.44 -4.89
N HIS A 443 20.45 -11.13 -4.79
CA HIS A 443 20.36 -12.57 -5.04
C HIS A 443 20.74 -12.98 -6.46
N GLN A 444 20.61 -12.10 -7.45
CA GLN A 444 20.98 -12.37 -8.85
C GLN A 444 22.48 -12.15 -9.10
N ILE A 445 23.18 -11.41 -8.23
CA ILE A 445 24.61 -11.18 -8.34
C ILE A 445 25.36 -12.34 -7.69
N GLU A 446 26.16 -13.06 -8.47
CA GLU A 446 26.99 -14.14 -7.96
C GLU A 446 28.00 -13.64 -6.91
N VAL A 447 28.18 -14.43 -5.84
CA VAL A 447 29.13 -14.12 -4.76
C VAL A 447 30.57 -14.08 -5.29
N SER A 448 30.86 -14.85 -6.34
CA SER A 448 32.16 -14.92 -7.03
C SER A 448 32.66 -13.54 -7.51
N VAL A 449 31.76 -12.63 -7.89
CA VAL A 449 32.09 -11.27 -8.33
C VAL A 449 32.68 -10.44 -7.19
N GLU A 450 32.15 -10.60 -5.97
CA GLU A 450 32.68 -9.95 -4.77
C GLU A 450 34.03 -10.56 -4.35
N GLU A 451 34.13 -11.89 -4.37
CA GLU A 451 35.35 -12.62 -4.03
C GLU A 451 36.52 -12.28 -4.97
N ALA A 452 36.25 -12.08 -6.26
CA ALA A 452 37.25 -11.64 -7.23
C ALA A 452 37.80 -10.25 -6.88
N SER A 453 36.93 -9.29 -6.53
CA SER A 453 37.35 -7.95 -6.11
C SER A 453 38.16 -7.97 -4.82
N ILE A 454 37.75 -8.79 -3.84
CA ILE A 454 38.45 -8.93 -2.56
C ILE A 454 39.81 -9.59 -2.77
N SER A 455 39.90 -10.59 -3.65
CA SER A 455 41.16 -11.27 -4.00
C SER A 455 42.17 -10.34 -4.68
N LEU A 456 41.69 -9.32 -5.40
CA LEU A 456 42.52 -8.24 -5.97
C LEU A 456 42.94 -7.17 -4.94
N GLY A 457 42.67 -7.38 -3.64
CA GLY A 457 43.14 -6.53 -2.55
C GLY A 457 42.17 -5.39 -2.16
N VAL A 458 40.96 -5.35 -2.73
CA VAL A 458 39.95 -4.36 -2.33
C VAL A 458 39.27 -4.82 -1.03
N PRO A 459 39.17 -3.99 0.02
CA PRO A 459 38.55 -4.41 1.27
C PRO A 459 37.03 -4.62 1.08
N PRO A 460 36.38 -5.53 1.83
CA PRO A 460 34.99 -5.94 1.61
C PRO A 460 33.97 -4.79 1.54
N PHE A 461 34.13 -3.76 2.37
CA PHE A 461 33.24 -2.58 2.34
C PHE A 461 33.44 -1.72 1.08
N ALA A 462 34.67 -1.60 0.59
CA ALA A 462 34.95 -0.90 -0.66
C ALA A 462 34.51 -1.72 -1.88
N THR A 463 34.61 -3.05 -1.83
CA THR A 463 34.04 -3.96 -2.84
C THR A 463 32.53 -3.75 -2.97
N PHE A 464 31.82 -3.65 -1.84
CA PHE A 464 30.40 -3.33 -1.86
C PHE A 464 30.10 -2.00 -2.58
N LEU A 465 30.78 -0.92 -2.21
CA LEU A 465 30.54 0.40 -2.82
C LEU A 465 30.99 0.52 -4.28
N LYS A 466 32.09 -0.15 -4.67
CA LYS A 466 32.69 0.00 -6.01
C LYS A 466 32.22 -1.04 -7.02
N VAL A 467 31.75 -2.21 -6.57
CA VAL A 467 31.39 -3.33 -7.44
C VAL A 467 29.91 -3.66 -7.31
N VAL A 468 29.44 -3.92 -6.09
CA VAL A 468 28.06 -4.38 -5.84
C VAL A 468 27.04 -3.25 -6.08
N VAL A 469 27.25 -2.07 -5.50
CA VAL A 469 26.30 -0.94 -5.66
C VAL A 469 26.15 -0.52 -7.12
N PRO A 470 27.22 -0.33 -7.92
CA PRO A 470 27.09 0.02 -9.34
C PRO A 470 26.39 -1.06 -10.17
N SER A 471 26.65 -2.35 -9.88
CA SER A 471 25.97 -3.45 -10.58
C SER A 471 24.50 -3.58 -10.21
N MET A 472 24.09 -3.14 -9.01
CA MET A 472 22.70 -3.07 -8.59
C MET A 472 21.96 -1.80 -9.05
N LEU A 473 22.67 -0.79 -9.57
CA LEU A 473 22.15 0.57 -9.78
C LEU A 473 20.79 0.65 -10.51
N PRO A 474 20.54 -0.09 -11.61
CA PRO A 474 19.25 -0.03 -12.29
C PRO A 474 18.06 -0.35 -11.38
N GLY A 475 18.25 -1.30 -10.46
CA GLY A 475 17.21 -1.68 -9.54
C GLY A 475 17.23 -0.93 -8.21
N VAL A 476 18.36 -0.32 -7.83
CA VAL A 476 18.36 0.76 -6.82
C VAL A 476 17.47 1.91 -7.28
N VAL A 477 17.60 2.34 -8.54
CA VAL A 477 16.76 3.40 -9.13
C VAL A 477 15.29 2.97 -9.17
N ALA A 478 14.99 1.73 -9.58
CA ALA A 478 13.62 1.22 -9.56
C ALA A 478 13.02 1.21 -8.13
N GLY A 479 13.77 0.70 -7.14
CA GLY A 479 13.37 0.70 -5.75
C GLY A 479 13.17 2.12 -5.19
N ALA A 480 14.03 3.06 -5.57
CA ALA A 480 13.92 4.46 -5.18
C ALA A 480 12.64 5.10 -5.75
N ILE A 481 12.32 4.87 -7.02
CA ILE A 481 11.10 5.40 -7.65
C ILE A 481 9.85 4.82 -6.98
N ILE A 482 9.82 3.51 -6.73
CA ILE A 482 8.68 2.86 -6.04
C ILE A 482 8.51 3.42 -4.62
N MET A 483 9.61 3.51 -3.86
CA MET A 483 9.59 4.09 -2.51
C MET A 483 9.11 5.54 -2.55
N TRP A 484 9.62 6.35 -3.47
CA TRP A 484 9.26 7.77 -3.59
C TRP A 484 7.80 7.96 -3.93
N VAL A 485 7.30 7.26 -4.95
CA VAL A 485 5.89 7.31 -5.38
C VAL A 485 4.95 6.90 -4.25
N THR A 486 5.25 5.79 -3.58
CA THR A 486 4.42 5.30 -2.47
C THR A 486 4.52 6.20 -1.23
N THR A 487 5.60 6.96 -1.06
CA THR A 487 5.76 7.96 0.00
C THR A 487 4.98 9.23 -0.32
N LEU A 488 4.98 9.68 -1.57
CA LEU A 488 4.25 10.86 -2.03
C LEU A 488 2.74 10.72 -1.83
N ALA A 489 2.24 9.50 -1.98
CA ALA A 489 0.83 9.11 -1.78
C ALA A 489 0.44 8.87 -0.31
N GLU A 490 1.35 9.04 0.66
CA GLU A 490 1.11 8.66 2.06
C GLU A 490 0.27 9.73 2.79
N LEU A 491 -0.89 9.31 3.31
CA LEU A 491 -1.79 10.15 4.12
C LEU A 491 -1.85 9.68 5.58
N SER A 492 -1.96 8.37 5.82
CA SER A 492 -2.41 7.83 7.11
C SER A 492 -1.52 8.21 8.29
N SER A 493 -0.19 8.19 8.12
CA SER A 493 0.75 8.64 9.16
C SER A 493 0.90 10.17 9.17
N THR A 494 0.87 10.78 7.99
CA THR A 494 1.03 12.22 7.78
C THR A 494 -0.05 13.04 8.45
N ILE A 495 -1.31 12.62 8.37
CA ILE A 495 -2.45 13.36 8.94
C ILE A 495 -2.39 13.43 10.47
N VAL A 496 -1.76 12.46 11.13
CA VAL A 496 -1.53 12.48 12.58
C VAL A 496 -0.34 13.39 12.95
N LEU A 497 0.69 13.41 12.10
CA LEU A 497 2.00 13.99 12.41
C LEU A 497 2.22 15.40 11.89
N TYR A 498 1.42 15.84 10.91
CA TYR A 498 1.63 17.15 10.30
C TYR A 498 1.37 18.27 11.29
N TYR A 499 2.13 19.35 11.09
CA TYR A 499 1.94 20.63 11.74
C TYR A 499 1.77 21.67 10.63
N GLY A 500 1.00 22.75 10.86
CA GLY A 500 0.51 23.66 9.80
C GLY A 500 1.50 23.98 8.66
N PRO A 501 2.73 24.45 8.94
CA PRO A 501 3.75 24.74 7.92
C PRO A 501 4.18 23.55 7.06
N TRP A 502 4.04 22.32 7.57
CA TRP A 502 4.45 21.06 6.96
C TRP A 502 3.28 20.26 6.39
N SER A 503 2.13 20.89 6.15
CA SER A 503 1.02 20.27 5.41
C SER A 503 1.48 19.79 4.04
N THR A 504 1.07 18.58 3.64
CA THR A 504 1.38 17.94 2.36
C THR A 504 0.20 18.04 1.40
N MET A 505 0.40 17.67 0.13
CA MET A 505 -0.69 17.54 -0.84
C MET A 505 -1.75 16.55 -0.34
N THR A 506 -1.33 15.43 0.24
CA THR A 506 -2.24 14.42 0.78
C THR A 506 -3.11 14.99 1.91
N VAL A 507 -2.51 15.76 2.82
CA VAL A 507 -3.24 16.44 3.92
C VAL A 507 -4.18 17.51 3.38
N GLN A 508 -3.73 18.34 2.42
CA GLN A 508 -4.57 19.39 1.84
C GLN A 508 -5.79 18.84 1.12
N VAL A 509 -5.61 17.80 0.30
CA VAL A 509 -6.73 17.13 -0.35
C VAL A 509 -7.75 16.66 0.70
N PHE A 510 -7.27 16.01 1.77
CA PHE A 510 -8.13 15.55 2.86
C PHE A 510 -8.87 16.71 3.56
N GLN A 511 -8.19 17.83 3.85
CA GLN A 511 -8.79 19.01 4.47
C GLN A 511 -9.88 19.65 3.60
N TYR A 512 -9.61 19.84 2.30
CA TYR A 512 -10.58 20.39 1.36
C TYR A 512 -11.78 19.47 1.13
N ILE A 513 -11.59 18.15 1.10
CA ILE A 513 -12.70 17.19 1.08
C ILE A 513 -13.55 17.35 2.35
N GLY A 514 -12.91 17.52 3.51
CA GLY A 514 -13.59 17.76 4.78
C GLY A 514 -14.40 19.06 4.83
N SER A 515 -13.93 20.13 4.17
CA SER A 515 -14.68 21.39 4.03
C SER A 515 -15.73 21.36 2.90
N GLY A 516 -15.71 20.33 2.06
CA GLY A 516 -16.59 20.21 0.88
C GLY A 516 -16.08 20.94 -0.36
N ASP A 517 -14.88 21.54 -0.33
CA ASP A 517 -14.29 22.29 -1.43
C ASP A 517 -13.56 21.36 -2.43
N PHE A 518 -14.34 20.63 -3.23
CA PHE A 518 -13.79 19.61 -4.13
C PHE A 518 -12.90 20.16 -5.27
N GLY A 519 -13.05 21.43 -5.68
CA GLY A 519 -12.23 22.02 -6.74
C GLY A 519 -10.74 22.07 -6.40
N PRO A 520 -10.35 22.78 -5.32
CA PRO A 520 -8.97 22.80 -4.83
C PRO A 520 -8.47 21.40 -4.44
N ALA A 521 -9.32 20.55 -3.84
CA ALA A 521 -8.97 19.16 -3.54
C ALA A 521 -8.53 18.41 -4.82
N SER A 522 -9.35 18.48 -5.87
CA SER A 522 -9.06 17.85 -7.15
C SER A 522 -7.84 18.43 -7.84
N ALA A 523 -7.52 19.72 -7.66
CA ALA A 523 -6.28 20.31 -8.19
C ALA A 523 -5.02 19.70 -7.56
N TYR A 524 -4.95 19.62 -6.22
CA TYR A 524 -3.86 18.90 -5.55
C TYR A 524 -3.86 17.42 -5.89
N GLY A 525 -5.04 16.80 -6.00
CA GLY A 525 -5.21 15.41 -6.38
C GLY A 525 -4.67 15.11 -7.77
N ALA A 526 -4.97 15.96 -8.77
CA ALA A 526 -4.45 15.84 -10.13
C ALA A 526 -2.93 16.00 -10.19
N ILE A 527 -2.37 16.99 -9.48
CA ILE A 527 -0.92 17.17 -9.39
C ILE A 527 -0.27 15.93 -8.78
N LEU A 528 -0.87 15.37 -7.72
CA LEU A 528 -0.38 14.16 -7.06
C LEU A 528 -0.45 12.94 -8.01
N ILE A 529 -1.57 12.73 -8.71
CA ILE A 529 -1.73 11.65 -9.72
C ILE A 529 -0.64 11.76 -10.78
N VAL A 530 -0.42 12.94 -11.36
CA VAL A 530 0.60 13.15 -12.40
C VAL A 530 2.00 12.90 -11.84
N SER A 531 2.28 13.39 -10.63
CA SER A 531 3.58 13.19 -9.96
C SER A 531 3.87 11.71 -9.68
N VAL A 532 2.84 10.90 -9.45
CA VAL A 532 2.95 9.46 -9.27
C VAL A 532 3.14 8.72 -10.60
N LEU A 533 2.35 9.07 -11.63
CA LEU A 533 2.34 8.33 -12.89
C LEU A 533 3.58 8.60 -13.77
N VAL A 534 4.08 9.84 -13.80
CA VAL A 534 5.19 10.21 -14.70
C VAL A 534 6.47 9.42 -14.42
N PRO A 535 7.01 9.32 -13.18
CA PRO A 535 8.23 8.57 -12.92
C PRO A 535 8.09 7.07 -13.19
N LEU A 536 6.90 6.50 -12.94
CA LEU A 536 6.63 5.10 -13.23
C LEU A 536 6.57 4.81 -14.73
N PHE A 537 5.99 5.72 -15.51
CA PHE A 537 6.02 5.63 -16.97
C PHE A 537 7.46 5.77 -17.52
N LEU A 538 8.27 6.65 -16.94
CA LEU A 538 9.68 6.77 -17.30
C LEU A 538 10.46 5.51 -16.92
N LEU A 539 10.20 4.93 -15.76
CA LEU A 539 10.81 3.68 -15.30
C LEU A 539 10.48 2.50 -16.22
N SER A 540 9.22 2.34 -16.62
CA SER A 540 8.80 1.26 -17.51
C SER A 540 9.46 1.38 -18.89
N LYS A 541 9.57 2.61 -19.41
CA LYS A 541 10.30 2.90 -20.66
C LYS A 541 11.79 2.61 -20.54
N PHE A 542 12.42 2.96 -19.42
CA PHE A 542 13.84 2.74 -19.18
C PHE A 542 14.19 1.24 -19.05
N LEU A 543 13.35 0.47 -18.34
CA LEU A 543 13.54 -0.97 -18.16
C LEU A 543 13.14 -1.80 -19.40
N GLY A 544 12.49 -1.19 -20.39
CA GLY A 544 11.94 -1.89 -21.55
C GLY A 544 10.89 -2.95 -21.16
N ARG A 545 10.20 -2.73 -20.04
CA ARG A 545 9.32 -3.70 -19.37
C ARG A 545 8.00 -3.04 -19.02
N ASP A 546 6.90 -3.79 -19.14
CA ASP A 546 5.57 -3.31 -18.75
C ASP A 546 5.52 -3.02 -17.24
N LEU A 547 4.70 -2.04 -16.83
CA LEU A 547 4.46 -1.68 -15.42
C LEU A 547 4.09 -2.90 -14.56
N THR A 548 3.34 -3.84 -15.13
CA THR A 548 2.94 -5.10 -14.46
C THR A 548 4.10 -6.03 -14.14
N THR A 549 5.25 -5.83 -14.77
CA THR A 549 6.48 -6.61 -14.53
C THR A 549 7.50 -5.85 -13.69
N ALA A 550 7.29 -4.54 -13.49
CA ALA A 550 8.09 -3.68 -12.64
C ALA A 550 7.53 -3.57 -11.21
N LEU A 551 6.20 -3.67 -11.07
CA LEU A 551 5.45 -3.80 -9.81
C LEU A 551 5.31 -5.28 -9.44
#